data_AF-A0A2V8C502-F1
#
_entry.id   AF-A0A2V8C502-F1
#
_cell.length_a   1.000
_cell.length_b   1.000
_cell.length_c   1.000
_cell.angle_alpha   90.00
_cell.angle_beta   90.00
_cell.angle_gamma   90.00
#
_symmetry.space_group_name_H-M   'P 1'
#
loop_
_entity.id
_entity.type
_entity.pdbx_description
1 polymer ?
#
loop_
_entity_poly.entity_id
_entity_poly.type
_entity_poly.pdbx_seq_one_letter_code
_entity_poly.pdbx_strand_id
1 'polypeptide(L)' 'MSEGRVIPVEIAGQRYPIRSSLDQEYVARLAAYVDEKMRAASESTPTGDSLRLAVLAALNIADELFRCR' A
#
# COMPACT_ATOMS: atom_id res chain seq x y z
N MET A 1 7.73 -24.46 9.22
CA MET A 1 6.91 -23.25 9.07
C MET A 1 7.87 -22.11 8.80
N SER A 2 7.91 -21.55 7.60
CA SER A 2 8.85 -20.45 7.31
C SER A 2 8.40 -19.23 8.09
N GLU A 3 9.16 -18.87 9.14
CA GLU A 3 8.88 -17.69 9.95
C GLU A 3 9.06 -16.46 9.06
N GLY A 4 7.96 -15.77 8.75
CA GLY A 4 8.01 -14.53 7.99
C GLY A 4 8.86 -13.50 8.73
N ARG A 5 9.78 -12.84 8.04
CA ARG A 5 10.59 -11.77 8.62
C ARG A 5 9.74 -10.49 8.70
N VAL A 6 9.99 -9.66 9.70
CA VAL A 6 9.38 -8.34 9.77
C VAL A 6 10.17 -7.39 8.87
N ILE A 7 9.49 -6.81 7.87
CA ILE A 7 10.03 -5.84 6.94
C ILE A 7 9.35 -4.51 7.24
N PRO A 8 10.08 -3.49 7.74
CA PRO A 8 9.52 -2.17 7.92
C PRO A 8 9.31 -1.52 6.55
N VAL A 9 8.13 -0.97 6.33
CA VAL A 9 7.80 -0.15 5.16
C VAL A 9 7.18 1.16 5.59
N GLU A 10 7.21 2.15 4.71
CA GLU A 10 6.59 3.45 4.93
C GLU A 10 5.51 3.67 3.86
N ILE A 11 4.30 4.02 4.30
CA ILE A 11 3.14 4.27 3.44
C ILE A 11 2.39 5.47 4.03
N ALA A 12 2.12 6.49 3.20
CA ALA A 12 1.47 7.74 3.59
C ALA A 12 2.13 8.41 4.82
N GLY A 13 3.47 8.36 4.89
CA GLY A 13 4.26 8.89 6.00
C GLY A 13 4.16 8.09 7.31
N GLN A 14 3.48 6.94 7.31
CA GLN A 14 3.38 6.04 8.45
C GLN A 14 4.23 4.79 8.24
N ARG A 15 4.94 4.36 9.28
CA ARG A 15 5.75 3.14 9.24
C ARG A 15 4.94 1.92 9.69
N TYR A 16 4.93 0.89 8.86
CA TYR A 16 4.23 -0.36 9.11
C TYR A 16 5.22 -1.54 9.17
N PRO A 17 5.21 -2.35 10.25
CA PRO A 17 5.98 -3.57 10.32
C PRO A 17 5.24 -4.72 9.62
N ILE A 18 5.61 -5.05 8.39
CA ILE A 18 4.96 -6.11 7.61
C ILE A 18 5.68 -7.44 7.84
N ARG A 19 4.98 -8.43 8.40
CA ARG A 19 5.50 -9.80 8.49
C ARG A 19 5.26 -10.51 7.16
N SER A 20 6.34 -10.85 6.46
CA SER A 20 6.25 -11.51 5.14
C SER A 20 7.39 -12.51 4.95
N SER A 21 7.11 -13.58 4.20
CA SER A 21 8.12 -14.50 3.67
C SER A 21 8.68 -14.05 2.32
N LEU A 22 8.16 -12.95 1.76
CA LEU A 22 8.62 -12.36 0.52
C LEU A 22 9.94 -11.60 0.71
N ASP A 23 10.62 -11.37 -0.41
CA ASP A 23 11.85 -10.57 -0.43
C ASP A 23 11.60 -9.11 -0.01
N GLN A 24 12.59 -8.50 0.65
CA GLN A 24 12.49 -7.13 1.13
C GLN A 24 12.30 -6.11 0.03
N GLU A 25 13.02 -6.24 -1.08
CA GLU A 25 12.88 -5.33 -2.22
C GLU A 25 11.50 -5.45 -2.84
N TYR A 26 10.94 -6.67 -2.89
CA TYR A 26 9.58 -6.87 -3.36
C TYR A 26 8.54 -6.21 -2.44
N VAL A 27 8.67 -6.38 -1.12
CA VAL A 27 7.78 -5.74 -0.14
C VAL A 27 7.93 -4.22 -0.17
N ALA A 28 9.14 -3.69 -0.34
CA ALA A 28 9.38 -2.26 -0.49
C ALA A 28 8.73 -1.71 -1.78
N ARG A 29 8.80 -2.44 -2.90
CA ARG A 29 8.09 -2.07 -4.14
C ARG A 29 6.57 -2.05 -3.96
N LEU A 30 6.01 -3.02 -3.26
CA LEU A 30 4.57 -3.03 -2.94
C LEU A 30 4.18 -1.81 -2.10
N ALA A 31 4.98 -1.46 -1.08
CA ALA A 31 4.72 -0.29 -0.26
C ALA A 31 4.78 1.02 -1.07
N ALA A 32 5.81 1.16 -1.92
CA ALA A 32 5.95 2.32 -2.81
C ALA A 32 4.75 2.46 -3.78
N TYR A 33 4.27 1.34 -4.31
CA TYR A 33 3.09 1.32 -5.16
C TYR A 33 1.82 1.74 -4.43
N VAL A 34 1.60 1.23 -3.20
CA VAL A 34 0.45 1.64 -2.38
C VAL A 34 0.54 3.12 -2.00
N ASP A 35 1.72 3.62 -1.65
CA ASP A 35 1.96 5.03 -1.34
C ASP A 35 1.60 5.95 -2.51
N GLU A 36 2.03 5.59 -3.72
CA GLU A 36 1.68 6.32 -4.95
C GLU A 36 0.16 6.38 -5.16
N LYS A 37 -0.54 5.26 -4.97
CA LYS A 37 -2.01 5.20 -5.11
C LYS A 37 -2.73 6.01 -4.03
N MET A 38 -2.20 6.04 -2.80
CA MET A 38 -2.71 6.91 -1.74
C MET A 38 -2.48 8.38 -2.06
N ARG A 39 -1.33 8.75 -2.61
CA ARG A 39 -1.07 10.13 -3.05
C ARG A 39 -2.03 10.55 -4.17
N ALA A 40 -2.25 9.71 -5.18
CA ALA A 40 -3.21 9.98 -6.25
C ALA A 40 -4.65 10.12 -5.72
N ALA A 41 -5.05 9.26 -4.78
CA ALA A 41 -6.36 9.32 -4.15
C ALA A 41 -6.56 10.61 -3.31
N SER A 42 -5.47 11.22 -2.82
CA SER A 42 -5.52 12.43 -1.98
C SER A 42 -5.82 13.69 -2.79
N GLU A 43 -5.60 13.67 -4.11
CA GLU A 43 -5.99 14.77 -5.00
C GLU A 43 -7.51 14.88 -5.15
N SER A 44 -8.23 13.79 -4.95
CA SER A 44 -9.69 13.69 -5.13
C SER A 44 -10.49 13.75 -3.81
N THR A 45 -9.82 13.70 -2.66
CA THR A 45 -10.45 13.57 -1.34
C THR A 45 -9.94 14.63 -0.37
N PRO A 46 -10.79 15.29 0.43
CA PRO A 46 -10.36 16.25 1.44
C PRO A 46 -9.32 15.66 2.40
N THR A 47 -8.24 16.41 2.61
CA THR A 47 -7.12 16.09 3.50
C THR A 47 -7.64 15.92 4.94
N GLY A 48 -7.72 14.69 5.45
CA GLY A 48 -8.12 14.46 6.85
C GLY A 48 -8.63 13.05 7.18
N ASP A 49 -9.11 12.29 6.21
CA ASP A 49 -9.58 10.92 6.43
C ASP A 49 -8.63 9.90 5.78
N SER A 50 -7.53 9.59 6.49
CA SER A 50 -6.51 8.64 6.06
C SER A 50 -7.06 7.23 5.83
N LEU A 51 -8.15 6.86 6.52
CA LEU A 51 -8.82 5.58 6.32
C LEU A 51 -9.58 5.56 5.00
N ARG A 52 -10.40 6.60 4.71
CA ARG A 52 -11.07 6.72 3.40
C ARG A 52 -10.07 6.74 2.26
N LEU A 53 -8.95 7.43 2.46
CA LEU A 53 -7.87 7.50 1.49
C LEU A 53 -7.29 6.11 1.19
N ALA A 54 -6.99 5.33 2.24
CA ALA A 54 -6.49 3.97 2.11
C ALA A 54 -7.50 3.05 1.40
N VAL A 55 -8.80 3.18 1.71
CA VAL A 55 -9.86 2.43 1.04
C VAL A 55 -9.95 2.79 -0.44
N LEU A 56 -9.89 4.08 -0.80
CA LEU A 56 -9.91 4.52 -2.20
C LEU A 56 -8.69 4.01 -2.98
N ALA A 57 -7.49 4.08 -2.38
CA ALA A 57 -6.28 3.51 -2.97
C ALA A 57 -6.42 2.00 -3.18
N ALA A 58 -6.96 1.25 -2.21
CA ALA A 58 -7.20 -0.18 -2.34
C ALA A 58 -8.20 -0.52 -3.45
N LEU A 59 -9.27 0.27 -3.59
CA LEU A 59 -10.25 0.11 -4.68
C LEU A 59 -9.61 0.34 -6.06
N ASN A 60 -8.79 1.38 -6.20
CA ASN A 60 -8.08 1.65 -7.46
C ASN A 60 -7.11 0.51 -7.82
N ILE A 61 -6.34 0.01 -6.85
CA ILE A 61 -5.44 -1.13 -7.04
C ILE A 61 -6.21 -2.38 -7.47
N ALA A 62 -7.35 -2.65 -6.84
CA ALA A 62 -8.21 -3.76 -7.21
C ALA A 62 -8.76 -3.59 -8.64
N ASP A 63 -9.31 -2.42 -8.97
CA ASP A 63 -9.83 -2.12 -10.30
C ASP A 63 -8.77 -2.36 -11.41
N GLU A 64 -7.54 -1.92 -11.20
CA GLU A 64 -6.42 -2.20 -12.12
C GLU A 64 -6.13 -3.69 -12.27
N LEU A 65 -6.14 -4.45 -11.17
CA LEU A 65 -5.99 -5.91 -11.21
C LEU A 65 -7.13 -6.59 -11.97
N PHE A 66 -8.37 -6.12 -11.82
CA PHE A 66 -9.54 -6.69 -12.48
C PHE A 66 -9.65 -6.27 -13.96
N ARG A 67 -9.17 -5.08 -14.34
CA ARG A 67 -9.12 -4.63 -15.75
C ARG A 67 -8.02 -5.29 -16.57
N CYS A 68 -6.92 -5.67 -15.93
CA CYS A 68 -5.83 -6.41 -16.56
C CYS A 68 -6.10 -7.93 -16.63
N ARG A 69 -7.27 -8.40 -16.19
CA ARG A 69 -7.75 -9.78 -16.32
C ARG A 69 -8.76 -9.89 -17.44
#